data_AF-A0AAQ3Q0G1-F1
#
_entry.id   AF-A0AAQ3Q0G1-F1
#
_cell.length_a   1.000
_cell.length_b   1.000
_cell.length_c   1.000
_cell.angle_alpha   90.00
_cell.angle_beta   90.00
_cell.angle_gamma   90.00
#
_symmetry.space_group_name_H-M   'P 1'
#
loop_
_entity.id
_entity.type
_entity.pdbx_description
1 polymer ?
#
loop_
_entity_poly.entity_id
_entity_poly.type
_entity_poly.pdbx_seq_one_letter_code
_entity_poly.pdbx_strand_id
1 'polypeptide(L)'
;MMMLRRLAVHSSTFITASVFHTAEKIHIPIFGKQPLPSQTFLRTFLGLHQFVNKEAIQKERARIKDELSRGYFADIAEIHKNNGKIASANKTIIPSLAAIEFPELQVNFSDGRCMKLPTTPEQPVAETSQMPDPCVSLLCLSFRANSQKMAESWTLPVLDSFGGAGSVQIYEVSFVDSWLFSLGPARRIFLKMVRKSNNPQRQIVYSFGDHYYFRKKLQIVNLLTGYIFLLDRLGRIRWQGFGYATEEELSWLLSCTSNLLDEK
;
A
#
# COMPACT_ATOMS: atom_id res chain seq x y z
N MET A 1 34.26 -39.06 -5.50
CA MET A 1 34.55 -39.68 -6.81
C MET A 1 34.24 -41.17 -6.68
N MET A 2 33.34 -41.71 -7.51
CA MET A 2 33.00 -43.16 -7.62
C MET A 2 32.33 -43.81 -6.36
N MET A 3 31.42 -44.80 -6.48
CA MET A 3 30.91 -45.51 -7.67
C MET A 3 29.45 -46.00 -7.51
N LEU A 4 28.76 -46.25 -8.64
CA LEU A 4 27.38 -46.79 -8.74
C LEU A 4 27.31 -48.33 -8.67
N ARG A 5 26.10 -48.83 -8.36
CA ARG A 5 25.39 -50.02 -8.95
C ARG A 5 23.91 -49.91 -8.47
N ARG A 6 22.79 -49.90 -9.25
CA ARG A 6 22.35 -50.60 -10.49
C ARG A 6 22.51 -52.13 -10.31
N LEU A 7 21.51 -53.01 -10.34
CA LEU A 7 20.24 -53.19 -11.12
C LEU A 7 19.30 -54.17 -10.31
N ALA A 8 18.06 -54.57 -10.66
CA ALA A 8 17.13 -54.34 -11.79
C ALA A 8 15.65 -54.65 -11.39
N VAL A 9 14.74 -54.58 -12.38
CA VAL A 9 13.31 -54.99 -12.43
C VAL A 9 13.10 -56.51 -12.32
N HIS A 10 11.97 -56.95 -11.76
CA HIS A 10 11.24 -58.12 -12.30
C HIS A 10 9.72 -58.01 -12.11
N SER A 11 8.99 -58.46 -13.12
CA SER A 11 7.53 -58.44 -13.24
C SER A 11 6.96 -59.86 -13.39
N SER A 12 5.77 -60.12 -12.85
CA SER A 12 4.93 -61.26 -13.24
C SER A 12 3.45 -60.99 -12.91
N THR A 13 2.58 -60.78 -13.90
CA THR A 13 1.80 -61.74 -14.74
C THR A 13 0.40 -62.00 -14.17
N PHE A 14 -0.61 -61.90 -15.05
CA PHE A 14 -2.03 -62.06 -14.78
C PHE A 14 -2.45 -63.53 -14.65
N ILE A 15 -3.52 -63.81 -13.90
CA ILE A 15 -4.36 -65.01 -14.08
C ILE A 15 -5.82 -64.57 -14.22
N THR A 16 -6.45 -65.05 -15.29
CA THR A 16 -7.87 -64.89 -15.58
C THR A 16 -8.68 -66.08 -15.05
N ALA A 17 -9.91 -65.82 -14.60
CA ALA A 17 -10.95 -66.84 -14.43
C ALA A 17 -12.31 -66.22 -14.73
N SER A 18 -13.23 -66.98 -15.33
CA SER A 18 -14.47 -66.45 -15.90
C SER A 18 -15.63 -67.45 -15.82
N VAL A 19 -16.85 -66.93 -15.60
CA VAL A 19 -18.16 -67.63 -15.72
C VAL A 19 -18.38 -68.64 -14.56
N PHE A 20 -19.52 -68.74 -13.87
CA PHE A 20 -20.90 -68.92 -14.36
C PHE A 20 -22.01 -68.14 -13.60
N HIS A 21 -23.17 -68.09 -14.27
CA HIS A 21 -24.40 -67.41 -13.85
C HIS A 21 -25.07 -68.00 -12.59
N THR A 22 -25.73 -67.13 -11.83
CA THR A 22 -27.04 -67.44 -11.22
C THR A 22 -27.93 -66.21 -11.36
N ALA A 23 -29.16 -66.39 -11.84
CA ALA A 23 -30.11 -65.30 -12.07
C ALA A 23 -31.06 -65.19 -10.88
N GLU A 24 -31.05 -64.05 -10.18
CA GLU A 24 -31.98 -63.77 -9.07
C GLU A 24 -32.90 -62.61 -9.45
N LYS A 25 -34.21 -62.81 -9.26
CA LYS A 25 -35.25 -61.84 -9.62
C LYS A 25 -35.25 -60.65 -8.67
N ILE A 26 -34.72 -59.52 -9.12
CA ILE A 26 -34.90 -58.25 -8.41
C ILE A 26 -36.35 -57.78 -8.62
N HIS A 27 -37.14 -57.82 -7.53
CA HIS A 27 -38.45 -57.19 -7.49
C HIS A 27 -38.29 -55.66 -7.64
N ILE A 28 -39.00 -55.07 -8.61
CA ILE A 28 -39.04 -53.62 -8.81
C ILE A 28 -40.20 -53.04 -7.99
N PRO A 29 -39.95 -52.24 -6.94
CA PRO A 29 -41.00 -51.41 -6.35
C PRO A 29 -41.25 -50.17 -7.22
N ILE A 30 -42.51 -49.95 -7.58
CA ILE A 30 -42.94 -48.87 -8.45
C ILE A 30 -43.02 -47.54 -7.68
N PHE A 31 -42.18 -46.58 -8.08
CA PHE A 31 -42.52 -45.16 -8.24
C PHE A 31 -43.12 -44.40 -7.04
N GLY A 32 -42.27 -43.94 -6.12
CA GLY A 32 -42.55 -42.77 -5.27
C GLY A 32 -41.87 -41.52 -5.84
N LYS A 33 -42.62 -40.62 -6.50
CA LYS A 33 -42.11 -39.32 -6.99
C LYS A 33 -41.86 -38.36 -5.81
N GLN A 34 -40.62 -38.29 -5.33
CA GLN A 34 -40.14 -37.15 -4.55
C GLN A 34 -39.47 -36.13 -5.51
N PRO A 35 -39.87 -34.84 -5.50
CA PRO A 35 -39.20 -33.83 -6.31
C PRO A 35 -37.84 -33.46 -5.71
N LEU A 36 -36.78 -33.55 -6.52
CA LEU A 36 -35.42 -33.13 -6.12
C LEU A 36 -35.39 -31.63 -5.78
N PRO A 37 -34.92 -31.23 -4.57
CA PRO A 37 -34.70 -29.83 -4.24
C PRO A 37 -33.31 -29.37 -4.72
N SER A 38 -33.11 -29.21 -6.04
CA SER A 38 -31.77 -28.86 -6.57
C SER A 38 -31.70 -27.82 -7.71
N GLN A 39 -32.82 -27.34 -8.26
CA GLN A 39 -32.80 -26.32 -9.33
C GLN A 39 -33.09 -24.89 -8.87
N THR A 40 -33.85 -24.70 -7.78
CA THR A 40 -34.24 -23.36 -7.30
C THR A 40 -33.09 -22.63 -6.61
N PHE A 41 -32.25 -23.33 -5.84
CA PHE A 41 -31.16 -22.69 -5.07
C PHE A 41 -30.06 -22.10 -5.98
N LEU A 42 -29.68 -22.82 -7.05
CA LEU A 42 -28.68 -22.35 -8.02
C LEU A 42 -29.17 -21.15 -8.85
N ARG A 43 -30.47 -21.08 -9.17
CA ARG A 43 -31.05 -19.95 -9.91
C ARG A 43 -31.02 -18.66 -9.08
N THR A 44 -31.33 -18.72 -7.79
CA THR A 44 -31.27 -17.55 -6.90
C THR A 44 -29.85 -17.03 -6.73
N PHE A 45 -28.85 -17.92 -6.62
CA PHE A 45 -27.45 -17.54 -6.47
C PHE A 45 -26.85 -16.93 -7.75
N LEU A 46 -27.23 -17.44 -8.92
CA LEU A 46 -26.80 -16.89 -10.22
C LEU A 46 -27.49 -15.55 -10.57
N GLY A 47 -28.74 -15.34 -10.13
CA GLY A 47 -29.48 -14.10 -10.38
C GLY A 47 -28.92 -12.87 -9.66
N LEU A 48 -28.41 -13.04 -8.44
CA LEU A 48 -27.77 -11.96 -7.66
C LEU A 48 -26.55 -11.36 -8.37
N HIS A 49 -25.84 -12.14 -9.18
CA HIS A 49 -24.65 -11.69 -9.89
C HIS A 49 -24.95 -10.76 -11.09
N GLN A 50 -26.20 -10.72 -11.57
CA GLN A 50 -26.63 -9.86 -12.69
C GLN A 50 -27.02 -8.43 -12.25
N PHE A 51 -27.30 -8.24 -10.95
CA PHE A 51 -27.56 -6.93 -10.34
C PHE A 51 -26.32 -6.32 -9.67
N VAL A 52 -25.14 -6.94 -9.81
CA VAL A 52 -23.87 -6.27 -9.47
C VAL A 52 -23.73 -5.08 -10.42
N ASN A 53 -23.71 -3.88 -9.84
CA ASN A 53 -23.87 -2.61 -10.56
C ASN A 53 -22.93 -2.53 -11.79
N LYS A 54 -23.52 -2.51 -12.99
CA LYS A 54 -22.79 -2.54 -14.27
C LYS A 54 -21.79 -1.39 -14.39
N GLU A 55 -22.14 -0.22 -13.86
CA GLU A 55 -21.27 0.96 -13.84
C GLU A 55 -20.06 0.75 -12.93
N ALA A 56 -20.27 0.15 -11.76
CA ALA A 56 -19.18 -0.21 -10.85
C ALA A 56 -18.22 -1.24 -11.48
N ILE A 57 -18.76 -2.25 -12.18
CA ILE A 57 -17.95 -3.23 -12.94
C ILE A 57 -17.15 -2.53 -14.07
N GLN A 58 -17.76 -1.61 -14.80
CA GLN A 58 -17.09 -0.86 -15.87
C GLN A 58 -15.99 0.04 -15.32
N LYS A 59 -16.26 0.76 -14.21
CA LYS A 59 -15.27 1.59 -13.51
C LYS A 59 -14.09 0.76 -13.01
N GLU A 60 -14.37 -0.41 -12.44
CA GLU A 60 -13.35 -1.34 -11.97
C GLU A 60 -12.50 -1.90 -13.12
N ARG A 61 -13.12 -2.28 -14.24
CA ARG A 61 -12.40 -2.67 -15.46
C ARG A 61 -11.52 -1.55 -16.01
N ALA A 62 -11.99 -0.30 -15.97
CA ALA A 62 -11.21 0.86 -16.38
C ALA A 62 -10.00 1.10 -15.46
N ARG A 63 -10.18 0.98 -14.13
CA ARG A 63 -9.11 1.02 -13.13
C ARG A 63 -8.04 -0.04 -13.39
N ILE A 64 -8.46 -1.31 -13.50
CA ILE A 64 -7.57 -2.45 -13.77
C ILE A 64 -6.81 -2.23 -15.08
N LYS A 65 -7.49 -1.76 -16.14
CA LYS A 65 -6.85 -1.46 -17.43
C LYS A 65 -5.77 -0.36 -17.31
N ASP A 66 -6.04 0.69 -16.55
CA ASP A 66 -5.08 1.78 -16.30
C ASP A 66 -3.87 1.29 -15.48
N GLU A 67 -4.07 0.49 -14.42
CA GLU A 67 -2.95 -0.10 -13.66
C GLU A 67 -2.11 -1.08 -14.50
N LEU A 68 -2.73 -1.88 -15.38
CA LEU A 68 -2.00 -2.73 -16.31
C LEU A 68 -1.29 -1.95 -17.43
N SER A 69 -1.77 -0.75 -17.80
CA SER A 69 -1.28 -0.02 -18.97
C SER A 69 0.16 0.45 -18.86
N ARG A 70 0.63 0.77 -17.64
CA ARG A 70 2.01 1.15 -17.37
C ARG A 70 2.90 -0.09 -17.28
N GLY A 71 2.46 -1.10 -16.55
CA GLY A 71 3.17 -2.37 -16.37
C GLY A 71 4.42 -2.26 -15.46
N TYR A 72 4.63 -3.28 -14.63
CA TYR A 72 5.72 -3.31 -13.64
C TYR A 72 7.13 -3.13 -14.26
N PHE A 73 7.34 -3.59 -15.49
CA PHE A 73 8.62 -3.45 -16.19
C PHE A 73 8.93 -2.01 -16.63
N ALA A 74 7.92 -1.16 -16.86
CA ALA A 74 8.14 0.24 -17.19
C ALA A 74 8.68 1.02 -15.98
N ASP A 75 8.13 0.78 -14.79
CA ASP A 75 8.61 1.38 -13.53
C ASP A 75 10.08 1.01 -13.26
N ILE A 76 10.48 -0.23 -13.54
CA ILE A 76 11.88 -0.68 -13.45
C ILE A 76 12.75 0.04 -14.49
N ALA A 77 12.31 0.10 -15.75
CA ALA A 77 13.08 0.73 -16.83
C ALA A 77 13.26 2.24 -16.63
N GLU A 78 12.26 2.94 -16.09
CA GLU A 78 12.33 4.35 -15.73
C GLU A 78 13.33 4.59 -14.59
N ILE A 79 13.26 3.78 -13.52
CA ILE A 79 14.24 3.84 -12.42
C ILE A 79 15.66 3.54 -12.88
N HIS A 80 15.85 2.55 -13.75
CA HIS A 80 17.18 2.21 -14.27
C HIS A 80 17.74 3.30 -15.19
N LYS A 81 16.89 4.02 -15.93
CA LYS A 81 17.32 5.16 -16.77
C LYS A 81 17.70 6.38 -15.93
N ASN A 82 16.94 6.65 -14.87
CA ASN A 82 17.03 7.90 -14.11
C ASN A 82 17.66 7.71 -12.71
N ASN A 83 18.35 6.59 -12.46
CA ASN A 83 18.90 6.20 -11.15
C ASN A 83 17.91 6.33 -9.97
N GLY A 84 16.63 6.04 -10.21
CA GLY A 84 15.56 6.09 -9.20
C GLY A 84 14.81 7.43 -9.07
N LYS A 85 15.25 8.49 -9.75
CA LYS A 85 14.56 9.79 -9.77
C LYS A 85 13.50 9.84 -10.89
N ILE A 86 12.39 10.54 -10.65
CA ILE A 86 11.35 10.79 -11.67
C ILE A 86 11.52 12.19 -12.24
N ALA A 87 11.72 13.16 -11.34
CA ALA A 87 12.06 14.54 -11.62
C ALA A 87 13.08 15.03 -10.58
N SER A 88 13.71 16.18 -10.83
CA SER A 88 14.46 16.90 -9.78
C SER A 88 13.49 17.49 -8.76
N ALA A 89 13.91 17.58 -7.50
CA ALA A 89 13.11 18.20 -6.45
C ALA A 89 12.91 19.71 -6.69
N ASN A 90 11.89 20.29 -6.05
CA ASN A 90 11.61 21.71 -6.17
C ASN A 90 12.76 22.56 -5.58
N LYS A 91 13.17 23.60 -6.29
CA LYS A 91 14.23 24.52 -5.82
C LYS A 91 13.74 25.54 -4.79
N THR A 92 12.44 25.83 -4.81
CA THR A 92 11.79 26.86 -4.00
C THR A 92 10.46 26.36 -3.47
N ILE A 93 9.96 27.02 -2.42
CA ILE A 93 8.63 26.78 -1.85
C ILE A 93 7.54 27.14 -2.87
N ILE A 94 6.53 26.28 -2.98
CA ILE A 94 5.27 26.57 -3.66
C ILE A 94 4.48 27.59 -2.80
N PRO A 95 4.06 28.75 -3.33
CA PRO A 95 3.30 29.73 -2.57
C PRO A 95 1.97 29.18 -2.04
N SER A 96 1.55 29.65 -0.86
CA SER A 96 0.28 29.34 -0.18
C SER A 96 -0.95 29.25 -1.09
N LEU A 97 -1.04 30.11 -2.11
CA LEU A 97 -2.19 30.22 -3.03
C LEU A 97 -2.21 29.19 -4.17
N ALA A 98 -1.04 28.59 -4.48
CA ALA A 98 -0.89 27.57 -5.53
C ALA A 98 -0.66 26.16 -4.94
N ALA A 99 -0.53 26.06 -3.61
CA ALA A 99 -0.28 24.81 -2.91
C ALA A 99 -1.54 23.91 -2.91
N ILE A 100 -1.36 22.66 -3.34
CA ILE A 100 -2.42 21.64 -3.33
C ILE A 100 -2.53 21.05 -1.93
N GLU A 101 -3.75 20.85 -1.43
CA GLU A 101 -4.00 20.16 -0.15
C GLU A 101 -3.61 18.68 -0.22
N PHE A 102 -2.92 18.18 0.80
CA PHE A 102 -2.61 16.76 0.89
C PHE A 102 -3.90 15.95 1.16
N PRO A 103 -4.23 14.95 0.34
CA PRO A 103 -5.46 14.19 0.50
C PRO A 103 -5.44 13.33 1.76
N GLU A 104 -6.58 13.26 2.45
CA GLU A 104 -6.73 12.50 3.70
C GLU A 104 -6.24 11.05 3.56
N LEU A 105 -5.35 10.63 4.47
CA LEU A 105 -4.73 9.32 4.51
C LEU A 105 -4.80 8.72 5.92
N GLN A 106 -5.39 7.53 6.04
CA GLN A 106 -5.44 6.80 7.32
C GLN A 106 -4.18 5.98 7.55
N VAL A 107 -3.38 6.37 8.54
CA VAL A 107 -2.10 5.75 8.87
C VAL A 107 -2.15 5.06 10.24
N ASN A 108 -1.24 4.09 10.42
CA ASN A 108 -1.23 3.20 11.57
C ASN A 108 0.16 3.13 12.18
N PHE A 109 0.22 3.23 13.50
CA PHE A 109 1.45 3.03 14.26
C PHE A 109 1.69 1.54 14.53
N SER A 110 2.94 1.17 14.79
CA SER A 110 3.32 -0.16 15.32
C SER A 110 2.51 -0.58 16.55
N ASP A 111 2.06 0.41 17.33
CA ASP A 111 1.31 0.21 18.58
C ASP A 111 -0.17 -0.15 18.33
N GLY A 112 -0.61 -0.17 17.07
CA GLY A 112 -2.02 -0.38 16.70
C GLY A 112 -2.90 0.88 16.77
N ARG A 113 -2.34 2.02 17.22
CA ARG A 113 -3.00 3.33 17.12
C ARG A 113 -3.20 3.72 15.65
N CYS A 114 -4.31 4.40 15.37
CA CYS A 114 -4.66 4.91 14.04
C CYS A 114 -4.69 6.45 14.08
N MET A 115 -4.29 7.12 13.00
CA MET A 115 -4.31 8.58 12.83
C MET A 115 -4.68 8.92 11.38
N LYS A 116 -5.20 10.12 11.14
CA LYS A 116 -5.42 10.67 9.81
C LYS A 116 -4.35 11.72 9.53
N LEU A 117 -3.72 11.66 8.36
CA LEU A 117 -2.83 12.70 7.84
C LEU A 117 -3.53 13.46 6.70
N PRO A 118 -3.32 14.78 6.54
CA PRO A 118 -2.53 15.62 7.43
C PRO A 118 -3.23 15.83 8.78
N THR A 119 -2.44 16.00 9.85
CA THR A 119 -2.98 16.33 11.17
C THR A 119 -3.35 17.81 11.19
N THR A 120 -4.44 18.19 10.52
CA THR A 120 -4.98 19.54 10.63
C THR A 120 -5.30 19.79 12.10
N PRO A 121 -4.84 20.90 12.72
CA PRO A 121 -5.28 21.25 14.05
C PRO A 121 -6.79 21.52 13.99
N GLU A 122 -7.57 20.67 14.66
CA GLU A 122 -9.01 20.92 14.86
C GLU A 122 -9.18 22.31 15.51
N GLN A 123 -10.24 23.03 15.12
CA GLN A 123 -10.49 24.36 15.68
C GLN A 123 -10.56 24.26 17.21
N PRO A 124 -9.81 25.10 17.96
CA PRO A 124 -9.72 24.96 19.40
C PRO A 124 -11.07 25.28 20.04
N VAL A 125 -11.78 24.24 20.46
CA VAL A 125 -12.89 24.38 21.40
C VAL A 125 -12.29 24.68 22.77
N ALA A 126 -12.33 25.96 23.13
CA ALA A 126 -11.97 26.54 24.43
C ALA A 126 -10.50 26.35 24.90
N GLU A 127 -9.80 27.50 24.92
CA GLU A 127 -8.94 27.89 26.04
C GLU A 127 -7.85 26.90 26.51
N THR A 128 -6.72 26.91 25.82
CA THR A 128 -5.42 26.92 26.52
C THR A 128 -4.47 27.85 25.79
N SER A 129 -3.93 28.83 26.52
CA SER A 129 -3.16 29.95 25.97
C SER A 129 -1.69 29.57 25.70
N GLN A 130 -1.50 28.58 24.83
CA GLN A 130 -0.24 28.30 24.15
C GLN A 130 -0.58 28.18 22.66
N MET A 131 -0.02 29.08 21.84
CA MET A 131 -0.09 28.88 20.39
C MET A 131 0.61 27.56 20.07
N PRO A 132 -0.01 26.62 19.33
CA PRO A 132 0.69 25.43 18.88
C PRO A 132 1.92 25.88 18.08
N ASP A 133 3.09 25.35 18.43
CA ASP A 133 4.33 25.61 17.70
C ASP A 133 4.10 25.38 16.19
N PRO A 134 4.75 26.15 15.31
CA PRO A 134 4.60 26.00 13.86
C PRO A 134 5.09 24.61 13.44
N CYS A 135 4.15 23.65 13.37
CA CYS A 135 4.45 22.26 13.11
C CYS A 135 4.46 21.99 11.61
N VAL A 136 5.64 22.04 11.01
CA VAL A 136 5.89 21.65 9.61
C VAL A 136 6.01 20.12 9.56
N SER A 137 5.28 19.49 8.64
CA SER A 137 5.23 18.02 8.54
C SER A 137 5.93 17.52 7.29
N LEU A 138 7.03 16.78 7.45
CA LEU A 138 7.72 16.09 6.34
C LEU A 138 7.11 14.69 6.15
N LEU A 139 6.42 14.45 5.04
CA LEU A 139 5.89 13.15 4.67
C LEU A 139 6.80 12.47 3.65
N CYS A 140 7.29 11.27 3.97
CA CYS A 140 8.03 10.42 3.04
C CYS A 140 7.20 9.17 2.71
N LEU A 141 6.65 9.12 1.50
CA LEU A 141 5.78 8.04 1.02
C LEU A 141 6.62 6.94 0.34
N SER A 142 6.47 5.71 0.84
CA SER A 142 7.16 4.51 0.34
C SER A 142 6.17 3.39 0.01
N PHE A 143 5.99 3.08 -1.29
CA PHE A 143 5.08 2.02 -1.74
C PHE A 143 5.74 0.64 -1.80
N ARG A 144 7.08 0.58 -1.80
CA ARG A 144 7.87 -0.66 -1.90
C ARG A 144 9.12 -0.58 -1.01
N ALA A 145 9.72 -1.71 -0.70
CA ALA A 145 10.94 -1.77 0.10
C ALA A 145 12.11 -0.96 -0.50
N ASN A 146 12.18 -0.82 -1.83
CA ASN A 146 13.18 0.01 -2.51
C ASN A 146 13.04 1.51 -2.16
N SER A 147 11.81 2.02 -2.15
CA SER A 147 11.51 3.42 -1.78
C SER A 147 11.79 3.76 -0.31
N GLN A 148 11.88 2.77 0.58
CA GLN A 148 12.17 3.02 2.00
C GLN A 148 13.58 3.58 2.20
N LYS A 149 14.60 3.02 1.53
CA LYS A 149 15.98 3.55 1.58
C LYS A 149 16.09 4.95 0.97
N MET A 150 15.28 5.23 -0.04
CA MET A 150 15.16 6.56 -0.62
C MET A 150 14.61 7.53 0.43
N ALA A 151 13.50 7.22 1.09
CA ALA A 151 12.94 8.03 2.18
C ALA A 151 13.96 8.29 3.31
N GLU A 152 14.69 7.27 3.76
CA GLU A 152 15.73 7.39 4.80
C GLU A 152 16.83 8.41 4.44
N SER A 153 17.17 8.57 3.15
CA SER A 153 18.16 9.56 2.71
C SER A 153 17.71 11.01 2.89
N TRP A 154 16.41 11.28 3.02
CA TRP A 154 15.86 12.61 3.29
C TRP A 154 15.54 12.81 4.78
N THR A 155 15.05 11.78 5.47
CA THR A 155 14.59 11.93 6.85
C THR A 155 15.73 12.07 7.86
N LEU A 156 16.89 11.44 7.62
CA LEU A 156 18.02 11.55 8.54
C LEU A 156 18.60 12.98 8.59
N PRO A 157 18.98 13.64 7.47
CA PRO A 157 19.54 15.00 7.55
C PRO A 157 18.58 16.05 8.09
N VAL A 158 17.27 15.91 7.80
CA VAL A 158 16.23 16.80 8.35
C VAL A 158 16.06 16.58 9.85
N LEU A 159 16.07 15.33 10.31
CA LEU A 159 16.00 15.02 11.74
C LEU A 159 17.23 15.55 12.49
N ASP A 160 18.43 15.41 11.93
CA ASP A 160 19.66 15.90 12.54
C ASP A 160 19.67 17.44 12.62
N SER A 161 19.08 18.13 11.62
CA SER A 161 19.01 19.60 11.56
C SER A 161 17.93 20.20 12.46
N PHE A 162 16.74 19.58 12.56
CA PHE A 162 15.57 20.16 13.23
C PHE A 162 15.12 19.39 14.49
N GLY A 163 15.76 18.27 14.82
CA GLY A 163 15.39 17.41 15.96
C GLY A 163 15.52 18.09 17.33
N GLY A 164 16.31 19.16 17.45
CA GLY A 164 16.36 19.96 18.67
C GLY A 164 15.14 20.88 18.88
N ALA A 165 14.43 21.27 17.81
CA ALA A 165 13.46 22.35 17.85
C ALA A 165 12.02 21.93 18.18
N GLY A 166 11.67 20.65 17.99
CA GLY A 166 10.28 20.17 18.16
C GLY A 166 9.29 20.59 17.06
N SER A 167 9.62 21.62 16.28
CA SER A 167 8.74 22.24 15.27
C SER A 167 8.61 21.46 13.96
N VAL A 168 9.40 20.40 13.74
CA VAL A 168 9.32 19.57 12.54
C VAL A 168 8.96 18.14 12.91
N GLN A 169 7.83 17.65 12.36
CA GLN A 169 7.38 16.28 12.52
C GLN A 169 7.59 15.50 11.22
N ILE A 170 8.33 14.41 11.30
CA ILE A 170 8.64 13.54 10.15
C ILE A 170 7.77 12.28 10.24
N TYR A 171 7.11 11.93 9.13
CA TYR A 171 6.31 10.72 8.97
C TYR A 171 6.82 9.89 7.78
N GLU A 172 7.32 8.69 8.07
CA GLU A 172 7.66 7.68 7.06
C GLU A 172 6.46 6.78 6.81
N VAL A 173 5.72 7.05 5.74
CA VAL A 173 4.50 6.34 5.39
C VAL A 173 4.81 5.15 4.48
N SER A 174 4.76 3.95 5.05
CA SER A 174 4.90 2.69 4.32
C SER A 174 3.53 2.17 3.87
N PHE A 175 3.31 2.06 2.56
CA PHE A 175 2.06 1.55 2.01
C PHE A 175 2.09 0.02 1.87
N VAL A 176 1.00 -0.62 2.28
CA VAL A 176 0.81 -2.07 2.26
C VAL A 176 -0.42 -2.38 1.41
N ASP A 177 -0.21 -2.45 0.10
CA ASP A 177 -1.26 -2.69 -0.92
C ASP A 177 -1.82 -4.13 -0.91
N SER A 178 -1.31 -5.02 -0.05
CA SER A 178 -1.79 -6.39 0.04
C SER A 178 -3.12 -6.50 0.81
N TRP A 179 -4.18 -6.88 0.10
CA TRP A 179 -5.51 -7.14 0.68
C TRP A 179 -5.46 -8.08 1.90
N LEU A 180 -4.60 -9.11 1.86
CA LEU A 180 -4.43 -10.07 2.96
C LEU A 180 -3.96 -9.40 4.26
N PHE A 181 -3.04 -8.43 4.19
CA PHE A 181 -2.57 -7.67 5.35
C PHE A 181 -3.54 -6.54 5.75
N SER A 182 -4.60 -6.30 4.98
CA SER A 182 -5.69 -5.39 5.37
C SER A 182 -6.68 -6.05 6.34
N LEU A 183 -6.71 -7.40 6.43
CA LEU A 183 -7.53 -8.14 7.38
C LEU A 183 -7.07 -7.92 8.82
N GLY A 184 -8.00 -7.70 9.76
CA GLY A 184 -7.71 -7.35 11.15
C GLY A 184 -6.66 -8.22 11.86
N PRO A 185 -6.76 -9.57 11.83
CA PRO A 185 -5.76 -10.45 12.45
C PRO A 185 -4.38 -10.33 11.80
N ALA A 186 -4.32 -10.34 10.46
CA ALA A 186 -3.07 -10.24 9.71
C ALA A 186 -2.39 -8.87 9.91
N ARG A 187 -3.16 -7.78 9.90
CA ARG A 187 -2.71 -6.41 10.22
C ARG A 187 -2.09 -6.33 11.62
N ARG A 188 -2.72 -6.93 12.63
CA ARG A 188 -2.18 -6.99 14.00
C ARG A 188 -0.88 -7.80 14.09
N ILE A 189 -0.75 -8.89 13.35
CA ILE A 189 0.47 -9.70 13.29
C ILE A 189 1.60 -8.91 12.59
N PHE A 190 1.29 -8.30 11.45
CA PHE A 190 2.23 -7.46 10.70
C PHE A 190 2.74 -6.28 11.54
N LEU A 191 1.84 -5.50 12.18
CA LEU A 191 2.22 -4.34 13.02
C LEU A 191 3.10 -4.71 14.23
N LYS A 192 3.08 -5.97 14.70
CA LYS A 192 4.01 -6.47 15.72
C LYS A 192 5.41 -6.79 15.20
N MET A 193 5.55 -7.10 13.91
CA MET A 193 6.82 -7.51 13.29
C MET A 193 7.54 -6.36 12.56
N VAL A 194 6.83 -5.30 12.18
CA VAL A 194 7.42 -4.15 11.50
C VAL A 194 8.30 -3.29 12.41
N ARG A 195 9.15 -2.47 11.78
CA ARG A 195 10.05 -1.54 12.48
C ARG A 195 9.24 -0.52 13.30
N LYS A 196 9.66 -0.33 14.55
CA LYS A 196 9.15 0.74 15.42
C LYS A 196 9.91 2.04 15.18
N SER A 197 9.25 3.17 15.42
CA SER A 197 9.96 4.44 15.59
C SER A 197 10.75 4.41 16.91
N ASN A 198 11.98 4.91 16.87
CA ASN A 198 12.81 5.13 18.06
C ASN A 198 12.79 6.60 18.53
N ASN A 199 12.40 7.54 17.67
CA ASN A 199 12.49 8.98 17.91
C ASN A 199 11.10 9.63 17.76
N PRO A 200 10.63 10.44 18.72
CA PRO A 200 9.26 10.97 18.72
C PRO A 200 8.95 11.82 17.47
N GLN A 201 9.94 12.53 16.94
CA GLN A 201 9.84 13.34 15.72
C GLN A 201 9.92 12.54 14.42
N ARG A 202 10.40 11.28 14.42
CA ARG A 202 10.49 10.44 13.21
C ARG A 202 9.58 9.23 13.38
N GLN A 203 8.32 9.40 12.99
CA GLN A 203 7.28 8.39 13.16
C GLN A 203 7.16 7.52 11.91
N ILE A 204 7.41 6.22 12.06
CA ILE A 204 7.18 5.23 10.99
C ILE A 204 5.73 4.77 11.09
N VAL A 205 4.96 4.95 10.03
CA VAL A 205 3.52 4.69 9.99
C VAL A 205 3.13 3.88 8.75
N TYR A 206 2.05 3.12 8.85
CA TYR A 206 1.65 2.13 7.85
C TYR A 206 0.24 2.42 7.32
N SER A 207 0.09 2.51 6.00
CA SER A 207 -1.22 2.64 5.35
C SER A 207 -1.60 1.31 4.70
N PHE A 208 -2.79 0.79 5.00
CA PHE A 208 -3.26 -0.52 4.51
C PHE A 208 -4.48 -0.35 3.61
N GLY A 209 -4.54 -1.11 2.52
CA GLY A 209 -5.66 -1.13 1.60
C GLY A 209 -5.25 -0.71 0.19
N ASP A 210 -6.23 -0.31 -0.62
CA ASP A 210 -5.97 0.23 -1.95
C ASP A 210 -5.79 1.75 -1.90
N HIS A 211 -4.72 2.23 -2.53
CA HIS A 211 -4.33 3.63 -2.59
C HIS A 211 -4.46 4.22 -4.00
N TYR A 212 -5.08 3.52 -4.96
CA TYR A 212 -5.22 3.96 -6.35
C TYR A 212 -5.67 5.42 -6.51
N TYR A 213 -6.78 5.81 -5.88
CA TYR A 213 -7.31 7.18 -5.99
C TYR A 213 -6.42 8.22 -5.29
N PHE A 214 -5.81 7.86 -4.16
CA PHE A 214 -4.84 8.69 -3.45
C PHE A 214 -3.61 8.96 -4.33
N ARG A 215 -3.06 7.89 -4.96
CA ARG A 215 -1.97 7.97 -5.93
C ARG A 215 -2.34 8.93 -7.07
N LYS A 216 -3.48 8.72 -7.74
CA LYS A 216 -3.89 9.57 -8.87
C LYS A 216 -4.03 11.06 -8.51
N LYS A 217 -4.52 11.39 -7.31
CA LYS A 217 -4.58 12.79 -6.82
C LYS A 217 -3.20 13.45 -6.70
N LEU A 218 -2.20 12.71 -6.21
CA LEU A 218 -0.82 13.19 -6.04
C LEU A 218 0.08 12.97 -7.26
N GLN A 219 -0.48 12.56 -8.41
CA GLN A 219 0.29 12.17 -9.61
C GLN A 219 1.32 11.05 -9.34
N ILE A 220 0.89 10.14 -8.44
CA ILE A 220 1.30 8.78 -8.09
C ILE A 220 1.72 7.79 -9.19
N VAL A 221 2.69 8.06 -10.07
CA VAL A 221 2.90 7.20 -11.26
C VAL A 221 3.79 5.95 -11.05
N ASN A 222 4.97 6.05 -10.44
CA ASN A 222 5.91 4.92 -10.28
C ASN A 222 5.95 4.46 -8.81
N LEU A 223 5.72 3.17 -8.55
CA LEU A 223 5.62 2.64 -7.17
C LEU A 223 6.96 2.22 -6.55
N LEU A 224 8.05 2.20 -7.32
CA LEU A 224 9.38 1.79 -6.86
C LEU A 224 10.23 2.97 -6.37
N THR A 225 9.81 4.21 -6.65
CA THR A 225 10.42 5.48 -6.21
C THR A 225 9.77 5.97 -4.90
N GLY A 226 10.57 6.57 -4.01
CA GLY A 226 10.07 7.30 -2.84
C GLY A 226 9.65 8.72 -3.17
N TYR A 227 8.56 9.20 -2.59
CA TYR A 227 8.03 10.55 -2.78
C TYR A 227 8.10 11.32 -1.47
N ILE A 228 8.55 12.56 -1.52
CA ILE A 228 8.80 13.39 -0.34
C ILE A 228 7.99 14.67 -0.49
N PHE A 229 7.16 14.96 0.51
CA PHE A 229 6.29 16.12 0.54
C PHE A 229 6.51 16.89 1.83
N LEU A 230 6.80 18.19 1.72
CA LEU A 230 6.81 19.09 2.87
C LEU A 230 5.43 19.73 2.98
N LEU A 231 4.78 19.52 4.12
CA LEU A 231 3.46 20.07 4.41
C LEU A 231 3.55 21.25 5.38
N ASP A 232 2.79 22.28 5.04
CA ASP A 232 2.40 23.38 5.90
C ASP A 232 1.59 22.89 7.12
N ARG A 233 1.44 23.73 8.15
CA ARG A 233 0.56 23.52 9.31
C ARG A 233 -0.90 23.25 8.90
N LEU A 234 -1.32 23.78 7.75
CA LEU A 234 -2.65 23.55 7.16
C LEU A 234 -2.75 22.27 6.31
N GLY A 235 -1.70 21.44 6.23
CA GLY A 235 -1.69 20.22 5.42
C GLY A 235 -1.51 20.45 3.91
N ARG A 236 -1.14 21.66 3.49
CA ARG A 236 -0.88 22.03 2.09
C ARG A 236 0.53 21.63 1.67
N ILE A 237 0.68 21.10 0.47
CA ILE A 237 1.98 20.68 -0.09
C ILE A 237 2.76 21.92 -0.53
N ARG A 238 3.82 22.26 0.21
CA ARG A 238 4.68 23.42 -0.05
C ARG A 238 5.97 23.07 -0.81
N TRP A 239 6.40 21.82 -0.77
CA TRP A 239 7.60 21.35 -1.47
C TRP A 239 7.48 19.86 -1.83
N GLN A 240 8.16 19.45 -2.90
CA GLN A 240 8.15 18.07 -3.43
C GLN A 240 9.55 17.61 -3.83
N GLY A 241 9.86 16.34 -3.57
CA GLY A 241 11.10 15.66 -3.95
C GLY A 241 10.88 14.18 -4.26
N PHE A 242 11.81 13.58 -5.02
CA PHE A 242 11.63 12.24 -5.59
C PHE A 242 12.94 11.43 -5.56
N GLY A 243 12.85 10.14 -5.23
CA GLY A 243 13.99 9.21 -5.29
C GLY A 243 15.02 9.44 -4.18
N TYR A 244 16.29 9.15 -4.46
CA TYR A 244 17.38 9.40 -3.52
C TYR A 244 17.73 10.88 -3.42
N ALA A 245 18.00 11.34 -2.21
CA ALA A 245 18.45 12.70 -1.94
C ALA A 245 19.83 12.96 -2.58
N THR A 246 19.97 14.11 -3.25
CA THR A 246 21.27 14.69 -3.60
C THR A 246 21.56 15.90 -2.71
N GLU A 247 22.83 16.18 -2.43
CA GLU A 247 23.26 17.23 -1.50
C GLU A 247 22.66 18.61 -1.81
N GLU A 248 22.55 18.97 -3.09
CA GLU A 248 21.85 20.20 -3.53
C GLU A 248 20.38 20.23 -3.10
N GLU A 249 19.65 19.13 -3.31
CA GLU A 249 18.22 19.04 -2.99
C GLU A 249 17.98 18.98 -1.47
N LEU A 250 18.91 18.41 -0.70
CA LEU A 250 18.92 18.51 0.76
C LEU A 250 19.09 19.96 1.20
N SER A 251 20.02 20.71 0.59
CA SER A 251 20.21 22.14 0.90
C SER A 251 18.94 22.95 0.60
N TRP A 252 18.24 22.66 -0.49
CA TRP A 252 16.95 23.29 -0.83
C TRP A 252 15.87 22.89 0.17
N LEU A 253 15.76 21.61 0.53
CA LEU A 253 14.78 21.13 1.51
C LEU A 253 14.97 21.76 2.89
N LEU A 254 16.20 21.82 3.40
CA LEU A 254 16.52 22.44 4.69
C LEU A 254 16.19 23.94 4.65
N SER A 255 16.61 24.66 3.61
CA SER A 255 16.30 26.09 3.44
C SER A 255 14.80 26.35 3.33
N CYS A 256 14.07 25.51 2.59
CA CYS A 256 12.61 25.59 2.48
C CYS A 256 11.92 25.26 3.82
N THR A 257 12.48 24.35 4.61
CA THR A 257 11.93 23.99 5.93
C THR A 257 12.07 25.15 6.91
N SER A 258 13.25 25.78 7.00
CA SER A 258 13.45 26.99 7.81
C SER A 258 12.51 28.12 7.40
N ASN A 259 12.42 28.41 6.10
CA ASN A 259 11.53 29.46 5.60
C ASN A 259 10.04 29.21 5.92
N LEU A 260 9.58 27.96 5.96
CA LEU A 260 8.21 27.61 6.38
C LEU A 260 7.99 27.69 7.89
N LEU A 261 9.04 27.51 8.70
CA LEU A 261 8.97 27.71 10.15
C LEU A 261 8.91 29.20 10.52
N ASP A 262 9.52 30.05 9.69
CA ASP A 262 9.47 31.51 9.82
C ASP A 262 8.18 32.15 9.22
N GLU A 263 7.47 31.46 8.33
CA GLU A 263 6.19 31.90 7.72
C GLU A 263 5.04 31.79 8.75
N LYS A 264 4.73 32.91 9.43
CA LYS A 264 3.68 33.03 10.48
C LYS A 264 2.28 33.28 9.95
#